data_AF-G0W849-F1
#
_entry.id   AF-G0W849-F1
#
_cell.length_a   1.000
_cell.length_b   1.000
_cell.length_c   1.000
_cell.angle_alpha   90.00
_cell.angle_beta   90.00
_cell.angle_gamma   90.00
#
_symmetry.space_group_name_H-M   'P 1'
#
loop_
_entity.id
_entity.type
_entity.pdbx_description
1 polymer ?
#
loop_
_entity_poly.entity_id
_entity_poly.type
_entity_poly.pdbx_seq_one_letter_code
_entity_poly.pdbx_strand_id
1 'polypeptide(L)'
;MKRSKETKKDASTFPRKEDENSSPDSTRKNPNKDERVPQEKFVKILNQIVPFILHTSYYMTDLVYTLYYVMNCEVEKWPKSTEEKQHLLQLKNGLSTLVVDLRNNFRALLDESDIDEGETLIILRGLINKDIIYILYQVNDILKTELLLFQKKQSLMFTESGDQIEKNEQGINEQKDTNYGGLILQLQNCFIGFGNLMNFIRKIPLQNKYGVTKFQLDVLINVIDTDLLPGWEVQLDLLNCKLFNDLALNKDVVRLYREKTGDNTPDLTQGEAFGNFIGWLKDEIIGDFVF
;
A
#
# COMPACT_ATOMS: atom_id res chain seq x y z
N MET A 1 25.66 13.79 87.42
CA MET A 1 24.45 14.66 87.41
C MET A 1 23.75 14.42 86.08
N LYS A 2 22.52 13.94 85.93
CA LYS A 2 21.36 13.67 86.79
C LYS A 2 20.91 12.20 86.58
N ARG A 3 20.71 11.45 87.68
CA ARG A 3 19.45 10.80 88.14
C ARG A 3 18.81 9.82 87.14
N SER A 4 18.89 8.51 87.37
CA SER A 4 18.12 7.70 88.35
C SER A 4 16.79 7.18 87.77
N LYS A 5 16.64 5.85 87.70
CA LYS A 5 15.70 5.00 88.46
C LYS A 5 15.59 3.64 87.74
N GLU A 6 16.05 2.55 88.36
CA GLU A 6 15.26 1.64 89.23
C GLU A 6 14.11 0.98 88.46
N THR A 7 13.75 -0.30 88.53
CA THR A 7 14.08 -1.55 89.25
C THR A 7 13.06 -2.57 88.67
N LYS A 8 13.30 -3.86 88.43
CA LYS A 8 13.18 -5.05 89.32
C LYS A 8 12.94 -6.23 88.34
N LYS A 9 13.65 -7.37 88.41
CA LYS A 9 13.26 -8.63 89.12
C LYS A 9 11.86 -9.14 88.72
N ASP A 10 11.58 -10.38 88.35
CA ASP A 10 12.13 -11.72 88.65
C ASP A 10 11.54 -12.66 87.56
N ALA A 11 12.21 -13.65 86.98
CA ALA A 11 12.48 -15.04 87.41
C ALA A 11 12.13 -15.93 86.18
N SER A 12 13.13 -16.55 85.55
CA SER A 12 13.45 -17.97 85.73
C SER A 12 12.31 -18.91 85.35
N THR A 13 12.42 -19.63 84.21
CA THR A 13 12.50 -21.11 84.14
C THR A 13 12.81 -21.54 82.68
N PHE A 14 13.97 -22.16 82.46
CA PHE A 14 14.29 -23.02 81.29
C PHE A 14 13.70 -24.43 81.56
N PRO A 15 13.32 -25.27 80.56
CA PRO A 15 14.27 -25.80 79.57
C PRO A 15 13.74 -26.16 78.15
N ARG A 16 14.68 -26.10 77.20
CA ARG A 16 14.97 -26.93 76.00
C ARG A 16 13.97 -28.03 75.56
N LYS A 17 13.57 -27.99 74.28
CA LYS A 17 13.58 -29.06 73.22
C LYS A 17 12.61 -28.63 72.09
N GLU A 18 13.13 -28.36 70.89
CA GLU A 18 13.10 -29.25 69.70
C GLU A 18 11.72 -29.37 69.06
N ASP A 19 11.72 -29.01 67.77
CA ASP A 19 10.92 -29.51 66.66
C ASP A 19 9.57 -28.88 66.24
N GLU A 20 9.49 -28.80 64.91
CA GLU A 20 8.31 -28.88 64.03
C GLU A 20 7.54 -27.60 63.62
N ASN A 21 7.85 -27.18 62.38
CA ASN A 21 6.91 -26.99 61.26
C ASN A 21 5.45 -26.62 61.60
N SER A 22 5.08 -25.36 61.32
CA SER A 22 3.89 -25.02 60.51
C SER A 22 3.74 -23.50 60.40
N SER A 23 4.13 -22.91 59.26
CA SER A 23 3.64 -21.58 58.86
C SER A 23 2.37 -21.75 58.03
N PRO A 24 1.25 -21.08 58.37
CA PRO A 24 0.03 -21.19 57.60
C PRO A 24 0.11 -20.32 56.35
N ASP A 25 -0.06 -21.04 55.24
CA ASP A 25 -0.43 -20.61 53.91
C ASP A 25 -1.41 -19.43 53.91
N SER A 26 -0.94 -18.28 53.41
CA SER A 26 -1.81 -17.26 52.85
C SER A 26 -1.42 -17.08 51.38
N THR A 27 -2.01 -17.93 50.53
CA THR A 27 -2.09 -17.72 49.08
C THR A 27 -2.63 -16.34 48.77
N ARG A 28 -1.71 -15.37 48.68
CA ARG A 28 -1.91 -14.10 48.01
C ARG A 28 -2.04 -14.43 46.53
N LYS A 29 -3.28 -14.54 46.04
CA LYS A 29 -3.58 -14.67 44.61
C LYS A 29 -2.85 -13.53 43.88
N ASN A 30 -1.87 -13.91 43.08
CA ASN A 30 -1.15 -13.03 42.18
C ASN A 30 -2.11 -12.69 41.03
N PRO A 31 -2.53 -11.42 40.82
CA PRO A 31 -3.52 -11.08 39.81
C PRO A 31 -2.97 -11.09 38.36
N ASN A 32 -1.76 -11.59 38.14
CA ASN A 32 -1.09 -11.61 36.83
C ASN A 32 -1.05 -13.00 36.18
N LYS A 33 -2.16 -13.74 36.20
CA LYS A 33 -2.32 -14.92 35.34
C LYS A 33 -3.62 -14.81 34.56
N ASP A 34 -3.48 -14.88 33.24
CA ASP A 34 -4.51 -14.91 32.21
C ASP A 34 -5.22 -13.59 31.86
N GLU A 35 -4.47 -12.66 31.27
CA GLU A 35 -5.00 -11.93 30.11
C GLU A 35 -4.22 -12.39 28.88
N ARG A 36 -4.58 -13.56 28.34
CA ARG A 36 -4.29 -13.83 26.93
C ARG A 36 -4.94 -12.70 26.15
N VAL A 37 -4.17 -12.02 25.30
CA VAL A 37 -4.74 -11.07 24.34
C VAL A 37 -5.87 -11.80 23.61
N PRO A 38 -7.13 -11.33 23.66
CA PRO A 38 -8.25 -12.10 23.10
C PRO A 38 -7.97 -12.37 21.62
N GLN A 39 -8.05 -13.63 21.17
CA GLN A 39 -7.77 -14.01 19.78
C GLN A 39 -8.53 -13.14 18.77
N GLU A 40 -9.75 -12.71 19.11
CA GLU A 40 -10.55 -11.74 18.33
C GLU A 40 -9.79 -10.46 17.95
N LYS A 41 -8.85 -10.00 18.79
CA LYS A 41 -8.05 -8.81 18.55
C LYS A 41 -7.08 -8.99 17.39
N PHE A 42 -6.43 -10.14 17.28
CA PHE A 42 -5.47 -10.41 16.22
C PHE A 42 -6.16 -10.58 14.87
N VAL A 43 -7.32 -11.25 14.87
CA VAL A 43 -8.18 -11.39 13.68
C VAL A 43 -8.62 -10.02 13.16
N LYS A 44 -9.08 -9.12 14.02
CA LYS A 44 -9.48 -7.77 13.58
C LYS A 44 -8.33 -6.98 12.97
N ILE A 45 -7.11 -7.07 13.51
CA ILE A 45 -5.95 -6.38 12.94
C ILE A 45 -5.54 -7.02 11.61
N LEU A 46 -5.56 -8.36 11.53
CA LEU A 46 -5.29 -9.08 10.30
C LEU A 46 -6.21 -8.62 9.17
N ASN A 47 -7.50 -8.46 9.47
CA ASN A 47 -8.51 -7.98 8.52
C ASN A 47 -8.21 -6.56 8.00
N GLN A 48 -7.27 -5.83 8.60
CA GLN A 48 -6.79 -4.55 8.10
C GLN A 48 -5.46 -4.68 7.35
N ILE A 49 -4.54 -5.51 7.85
CA ILE A 49 -3.20 -5.71 7.25
C ILE A 49 -3.31 -6.43 5.90
N VAL A 50 -4.16 -7.45 5.80
CA VAL A 50 -4.33 -8.26 4.59
C VAL A 50 -4.84 -7.42 3.42
N PRO A 51 -5.97 -6.67 3.54
CA PRO A 51 -6.41 -5.78 2.46
C PRO A 51 -5.38 -4.71 2.12
N PHE A 52 -4.67 -4.17 3.11
CA PHE A 52 -3.62 -3.18 2.86
C PHE A 52 -2.48 -3.74 1.97
N ILE A 53 -1.99 -4.95 2.25
CA ILE A 53 -0.95 -5.59 1.43
C ILE A 53 -1.48 -5.85 0.02
N LEU A 54 -2.70 -6.36 -0.08
CA LEU A 54 -3.34 -6.66 -1.36
C LEU A 54 -3.50 -5.39 -2.22
N HIS A 55 -4.08 -4.33 -1.65
CA HIS A 55 -4.25 -3.03 -2.31
C HIS A 55 -2.92 -2.37 -2.64
N THR A 56 -1.88 -2.54 -1.82
CA THR A 56 -0.52 -2.10 -2.16
C THR A 56 -0.01 -2.81 -3.41
N SER A 57 -0.25 -4.11 -3.55
CA SER A 57 0.12 -4.87 -4.75
C SER A 57 -0.65 -4.39 -5.99
N TYR A 58 -1.93 -4.02 -5.85
CA TYR A 58 -2.73 -3.46 -6.93
C TYR A 58 -2.23 -2.08 -7.33
N TYR A 59 -1.96 -1.21 -6.35
CA TYR A 59 -1.37 0.09 -6.61
C TYR A 59 -0.05 -0.01 -7.37
N MET A 60 0.85 -0.91 -6.95
CA MET A 60 2.10 -1.17 -7.67
C MET A 60 1.85 -1.66 -9.10
N THR A 61 0.80 -2.46 -9.31
CA THR A 61 0.40 -2.92 -10.64
C THR A 61 -0.09 -1.76 -11.52
N ASP A 62 -0.89 -0.85 -10.97
CA ASP A 62 -1.33 0.36 -11.68
C ASP A 62 -0.14 1.26 -12.06
N LEU A 63 0.87 1.35 -11.20
CA LEU A 63 2.11 2.06 -11.54
C LEU A 63 2.88 1.38 -12.68
N VAL A 64 2.89 0.05 -12.77
CA VAL A 64 3.46 -0.69 -13.91
C VAL A 64 2.73 -0.33 -15.21
N TYR A 65 1.40 -0.34 -15.20
CA TYR A 65 0.60 0.10 -16.35
C TYR A 65 0.84 1.57 -16.70
N THR A 66 1.02 2.43 -15.69
CA THR A 66 1.31 3.85 -15.90
C THR A 66 2.69 4.05 -16.52
N LEU A 67 3.70 3.26 -16.10
CA LEU A 67 5.03 3.27 -16.73
C LEU A 67 4.96 2.83 -18.19
N TYR A 68 4.17 1.80 -18.49
CA TYR A 68 3.91 1.37 -19.85
C TYR A 68 3.22 2.47 -20.67
N TYR A 69 2.19 3.10 -20.12
CA TYR A 69 1.51 4.23 -20.74
C TYR A 69 2.48 5.37 -21.05
N VAL A 70 3.26 5.81 -20.06
CA VAL A 70 4.25 6.87 -20.22
C VAL A 70 5.28 6.50 -21.27
N MET A 71 5.82 5.27 -21.26
CA MET A 71 6.82 4.81 -22.23
C MET A 71 6.32 4.91 -23.68
N ASN A 72 5.06 4.54 -23.91
CA ASN A 72 4.44 4.50 -25.23
C ASN A 72 3.67 5.78 -25.61
N CYS A 73 3.51 6.74 -24.69
CA CYS A 73 3.04 8.08 -25.04
C CYS A 73 4.13 8.82 -25.79
N GLU A 74 4.05 8.85 -27.12
CA GLU A 74 4.87 9.70 -27.95
C GLU A 74 4.12 10.99 -28.28
N VAL A 75 4.78 12.12 -28.05
CA VAL A 75 4.36 13.38 -28.66
C VAL A 75 5.09 13.43 -30.00
N GLU A 76 4.39 13.49 -31.14
CA GLU A 76 4.99 13.38 -32.49
C GLU A 76 6.21 14.29 -32.71
N LYS A 77 6.22 15.48 -32.09
CA LYS A 77 7.34 16.44 -32.16
C LYS A 77 8.51 16.13 -31.20
N TRP A 78 8.32 15.27 -30.21
CA TRP A 78 9.23 15.02 -29.09
C TRP A 78 9.27 13.54 -28.70
N PRO A 79 9.70 12.64 -29.61
CA PRO A 79 9.87 11.24 -29.28
C PRO A 79 10.89 11.08 -28.16
N LYS A 80 10.66 10.11 -27.27
CA LYS A 80 11.64 9.78 -26.24
C LYS A 80 12.89 9.17 -26.89
N SER A 81 14.04 9.52 -26.36
CA SER A 81 15.30 8.89 -26.70
C SER A 81 15.30 7.39 -26.33
N THR A 82 16.17 6.63 -26.97
CA THR A 82 16.35 5.20 -26.67
C THR A 82 16.73 4.98 -25.21
N GLU A 83 17.56 5.85 -24.64
CA GLU A 83 18.00 5.77 -23.24
C GLU A 83 16.84 6.00 -22.27
N GLU A 84 15.99 7.01 -22.51
CA GLU A 84 14.80 7.27 -21.68
C GLU A 84 13.82 6.09 -21.72
N LYS A 85 13.56 5.53 -22.91
CA LYS A 85 12.71 4.33 -23.05
C LYS A 85 13.31 3.14 -22.30
N GLN A 86 14.61 2.93 -22.40
CA GLN A 86 15.30 1.83 -21.72
C GLN A 86 15.25 1.99 -20.19
N HIS A 87 15.41 3.22 -19.69
CA HIS A 87 15.29 3.51 -18.26
C HIS A 87 13.87 3.24 -17.73
N LEU A 88 12.83 3.70 -18.45
CA LEU A 88 11.44 3.42 -18.09
C LEU A 88 11.11 1.93 -18.14
N LEU A 89 11.67 1.21 -19.12
CA LEU A 89 11.52 -0.24 -19.24
C LEU A 89 12.18 -0.99 -18.07
N GLN A 90 13.39 -0.58 -17.67
CA GLN A 90 14.06 -1.15 -16.50
C GLN A 90 13.24 -0.93 -15.23
N LEU A 91 12.68 0.26 -15.05
CA LEU A 91 11.83 0.59 -13.91
C LEU A 91 10.53 -0.24 -13.91
N LYS A 92 9.89 -0.38 -15.09
CA LYS A 92 8.71 -1.24 -15.28
C LYS A 92 9.02 -2.69 -14.87
N ASN A 93 10.10 -3.25 -15.39
CA ASN A 93 10.47 -4.64 -15.13
C ASN A 93 10.82 -4.86 -13.66
N GLY A 94 11.61 -3.96 -13.07
CA GLY A 94 11.96 -4.02 -11.65
C GLY A 94 10.73 -3.95 -10.73
N LEU A 95 9.78 -3.07 -11.03
CA LEU A 95 8.53 -2.96 -10.28
C LEU A 95 7.64 -4.20 -10.47
N SER A 96 7.59 -4.76 -11.69
CA SER A 96 6.82 -5.98 -11.99
C SER A 96 7.34 -7.17 -11.17
N THR A 97 8.67 -7.38 -11.14
CA THR A 97 9.29 -8.40 -10.28
C THR A 97 8.93 -8.19 -8.82
N LEU A 98 8.98 -6.94 -8.34
CA LEU A 98 8.65 -6.63 -6.95
C LEU A 98 7.18 -6.91 -6.60
N VAL A 99 6.24 -6.66 -7.51
CA VAL A 99 4.82 -7.04 -7.34
C VAL A 99 4.68 -8.54 -7.16
N VAL A 100 5.39 -9.31 -7.96
CA VAL A 100 5.31 -10.77 -8.00
C VAL A 100 5.93 -11.37 -6.75
N ASP A 101 7.11 -10.89 -6.37
CA ASP A 101 7.78 -11.27 -5.13
C ASP A 101 6.90 -10.96 -3.91
N LEU A 102 6.29 -9.77 -3.86
CA LEU A 102 5.38 -9.40 -2.78
C LEU A 102 4.18 -10.35 -2.71
N ARG A 103 3.53 -10.65 -3.84
CA ARG A 103 2.36 -11.54 -3.90
C ARG A 103 2.71 -12.98 -3.54
N ASN A 104 3.84 -13.48 -4.01
CA ASN A 104 4.32 -14.83 -3.70
C ASN A 104 4.66 -14.97 -2.21
N ASN A 105 5.41 -14.02 -1.66
CA ASN A 105 5.73 -14.01 -0.23
C ASN A 105 4.47 -13.87 0.62
N PHE A 106 3.52 -13.04 0.20
CA PHE A 106 2.25 -12.87 0.89
C PHE A 106 1.42 -14.16 0.88
N ARG A 107 1.31 -14.84 -0.27
CA ARG A 107 0.61 -16.12 -0.39
C ARG A 107 1.26 -17.21 0.45
N ALA A 108 2.59 -17.36 0.35
CA ALA A 108 3.33 -18.34 1.15
C ALA A 108 3.10 -18.13 2.66
N LEU A 109 3.08 -16.88 3.13
CA LEU A 109 2.76 -16.59 4.52
C LEU A 109 1.31 -16.91 4.89
N LEU A 110 0.34 -16.68 4.01
CA LEU A 110 -1.04 -17.08 4.29
C LEU A 110 -1.22 -18.60 4.32
N ASP A 111 -0.46 -19.34 3.52
CA ASP A 111 -0.53 -20.80 3.43
C ASP A 111 0.20 -21.50 4.59
N GLU A 112 1.32 -20.93 5.07
CA GLU A 112 2.19 -21.54 6.08
C GLU A 112 1.92 -21.06 7.52
N SER A 113 1.22 -19.94 7.71
CA SER A 113 1.09 -19.33 9.04
C SER A 113 -0.15 -19.80 9.79
N ASP A 114 0.01 -20.13 11.07
CA ASP A 114 -1.09 -20.09 12.02
C ASP A 114 -1.49 -18.62 12.24
N ILE A 115 -2.67 -18.28 11.71
CA ILE A 115 -3.21 -16.92 11.64
C ILE A 115 -3.47 -16.30 13.03
N ASP A 116 -3.50 -17.14 14.06
CA ASP A 116 -3.82 -16.75 15.44
C ASP A 116 -2.61 -16.22 16.24
N GLU A 117 -1.41 -16.21 15.65
CA GLU A 117 -0.19 -15.78 16.33
C GLU A 117 0.17 -14.31 16.05
N GLY A 118 0.51 -13.57 17.12
CA GLY A 118 0.96 -12.18 17.00
C GLY A 118 2.26 -12.00 16.20
N GLU A 119 3.09 -13.04 16.09
CA GLU A 119 4.31 -13.04 15.28
C GLU A 119 3.99 -13.00 13.78
N THR A 120 2.98 -13.76 13.33
CA THR A 120 2.46 -13.74 11.96
C THR A 120 2.10 -12.32 11.52
N LEU A 121 1.42 -11.55 12.37
CA LEU A 121 1.06 -10.16 12.07
C LEU A 121 2.28 -9.24 11.93
N ILE A 122 3.33 -9.47 12.71
CA ILE A 122 4.56 -8.68 12.63
C ILE A 122 5.25 -8.96 11.29
N ILE A 123 5.29 -10.23 10.87
CA ILE A 123 5.87 -10.66 9.59
C ILE A 123 5.06 -10.10 8.42
N LEU A 124 3.73 -10.27 8.42
CA LEU A 124 2.84 -9.74 7.39
C LEU A 124 2.96 -8.23 7.23
N ARG A 125 2.92 -7.48 8.35
CA ARG A 125 3.17 -6.03 8.33
C ARG A 125 4.55 -5.68 7.77
N GLY A 126 5.52 -6.57 7.97
CA GLY A 126 6.90 -6.43 7.51
C GLY A 126 7.08 -6.63 6.00
N LEU A 127 6.11 -7.24 5.30
CA LEU A 127 6.16 -7.42 3.84
C LEU A 127 6.28 -6.09 3.10
N ILE A 128 5.55 -5.07 3.55
CA ILE A 128 5.71 -3.69 3.06
C ILE A 128 6.87 -3.02 3.81
N ASN A 129 8.08 -3.37 3.40
CA ASN A 129 9.32 -2.91 4.01
C ASN A 129 9.71 -1.48 3.53
N LYS A 130 10.86 -0.98 3.97
CA LYS A 130 11.34 0.36 3.59
C LYS A 130 11.73 0.43 2.11
N ASP A 131 12.19 -0.66 1.53
CA ASP A 131 12.65 -0.71 0.14
C ASP A 131 11.47 -0.58 -0.82
N ILE A 132 10.35 -1.28 -0.54
CA ILE A 132 9.10 -1.12 -1.30
C ILE A 132 8.63 0.34 -1.24
N ILE A 133 8.64 0.96 -0.07
CA ILE A 133 8.23 2.37 0.10
C ILE A 133 9.14 3.31 -0.71
N TYR A 134 10.45 3.08 -0.65
CA TYR A 134 11.42 3.89 -1.38
C TYR A 134 11.22 3.78 -2.90
N ILE A 135 11.04 2.56 -3.41
CA ILE A 135 10.76 2.30 -4.83
C ILE A 135 9.45 2.96 -5.25
N LEU A 136 8.38 2.82 -4.45
CA LEU A 136 7.10 3.47 -4.71
C LEU A 136 7.22 4.98 -4.79
N TYR A 137 8.00 5.60 -3.89
CA TYR A 137 8.28 7.04 -3.93
C TYR A 137 9.00 7.43 -5.23
N GLN A 138 10.08 6.71 -5.59
CA GLN A 138 10.85 6.99 -6.80
C GLN A 138 10.00 6.86 -8.07
N VAL A 139 9.24 5.78 -8.19
CA VAL A 139 8.37 5.53 -9.36
C VAL A 139 7.33 6.64 -9.49
N ASN A 140 6.70 7.04 -8.39
CA ASN A 140 5.71 8.11 -8.39
C ASN A 140 6.31 9.45 -8.84
N ASP A 141 7.50 9.79 -8.35
CA ASP A 141 8.18 11.03 -8.70
C ASP A 141 8.57 11.08 -10.19
N ILE A 142 9.08 9.96 -10.71
CA ILE A 142 9.42 9.80 -12.13
C ILE A 142 8.16 9.92 -12.99
N LEU A 143 7.10 9.17 -12.67
CA LEU A 143 5.84 9.21 -13.42
C LEU A 143 5.23 10.62 -13.42
N LYS A 144 5.22 11.28 -12.27
CA LYS A 144 4.73 12.66 -12.16
C LYS A 144 5.55 13.60 -13.04
N THR A 145 6.87 13.47 -13.03
CA THR A 145 7.77 14.29 -13.85
C THR A 145 7.50 14.10 -15.34
N GLU A 146 7.42 12.85 -15.79
CA GLU A 146 7.12 12.52 -17.19
C GLU A 146 5.76 13.05 -17.64
N LEU A 147 4.71 12.85 -16.84
CA LEU A 147 3.37 13.33 -17.16
C LEU A 147 3.30 14.87 -17.19
N LEU A 148 4.02 15.57 -16.30
CA LEU A 148 4.14 17.02 -16.33
C LEU A 148 4.86 17.51 -17.59
N LEU A 149 5.89 16.77 -18.04
CA LEU A 149 6.56 17.06 -19.29
C LEU A 149 5.62 16.92 -20.49
N PHE A 150 4.77 15.88 -20.54
CA PHE A 150 3.75 15.76 -21.60
C PHE A 150 2.73 16.89 -21.55
N GLN A 151 2.22 17.22 -20.36
CA GLN A 151 1.28 18.33 -20.19
C GLN A 151 1.88 19.64 -20.71
N LYS A 152 3.15 19.94 -20.36
CA LYS A 152 3.86 21.13 -20.82
C LYS A 152 4.08 21.13 -22.34
N LYS A 153 4.52 20.00 -22.90
CA LYS A 153 4.72 19.84 -24.36
C LYS A 153 3.42 20.03 -25.13
N GLN A 154 2.31 19.51 -24.61
CA GLN A 154 0.99 19.69 -25.19
C GLN A 154 0.56 21.17 -25.20
N SER A 155 0.77 21.89 -24.08
CA SER A 155 0.49 23.33 -24.01
C SER A 155 1.32 24.15 -25.02
N LEU A 156 2.58 23.80 -25.24
CA LEU A 156 3.45 24.49 -26.20
C LEU A 156 2.99 24.33 -27.66
N MET A 157 2.43 23.16 -28.02
CA MET A 157 1.88 22.94 -29.36
C MET A 157 0.67 23.83 -29.65
N PHE A 158 -0.17 24.12 -28.65
CA PHE A 158 -1.28 25.05 -28.79
C PHE A 158 -0.81 26.50 -28.99
N THR A 159 0.28 26.91 -28.33
CA THR A 159 0.82 28.27 -28.47
C THR A 159 1.54 28.49 -29.81
N GLU A 160 2.22 27.48 -30.36
CA GLU A 160 2.87 27.57 -31.69
C GLU A 160 1.86 27.56 -32.84
N SER A 161 0.70 26.92 -32.64
CA SER A 161 -0.38 26.87 -33.63
C SER A 161 -1.28 28.13 -33.59
N GLY A 162 -1.11 28.97 -32.56
CA GLY A 162 -1.94 30.15 -32.29
C GLY A 162 -1.70 31.36 -33.21
N ASP A 163 -0.66 31.35 -34.05
CA ASP A 163 -0.42 32.41 -35.05
C ASP A 163 -1.16 32.19 -36.39
N GLN A 164 -1.98 31.14 -36.54
CA GLN A 164 -2.71 30.86 -37.80
C GLN A 164 -4.20 30.48 -37.67
N ILE A 165 -4.88 30.71 -36.54
CA ILE A 165 -6.30 30.31 -36.40
C ILE A 165 -7.19 31.49 -36.00
N GLU A 166 -7.35 32.43 -36.92
CA GLU A 166 -8.67 33.01 -37.17
C GLU A 166 -9.27 32.27 -38.37
N LYS A 167 -10.44 31.65 -38.18
CA LYS A 167 -11.26 30.87 -39.13
C LYS A 167 -11.04 29.34 -39.10
N ASN A 168 -11.77 28.67 -38.21
CA ASN A 168 -12.73 27.60 -38.55
C ASN A 168 -13.29 26.95 -37.27
N GLU A 169 -14.43 27.45 -36.79
CA GLU A 169 -15.17 26.94 -35.62
C GLU A 169 -15.92 25.60 -35.85
N GLN A 170 -15.39 24.70 -36.70
CA GLN A 170 -16.04 23.40 -36.96
C GLN A 170 -15.12 22.17 -36.81
N GLY A 171 -13.94 22.32 -36.19
CA GLY A 171 -13.00 21.21 -35.92
C GLY A 171 -12.76 20.89 -34.44
N ILE A 172 -13.54 21.44 -33.50
CA ILE A 172 -13.20 21.47 -32.06
C ILE A 172 -13.38 20.11 -31.35
N ASN A 173 -13.86 19.05 -32.03
CA ASN A 173 -14.23 17.79 -31.37
C ASN A 173 -13.20 16.64 -31.42
N GLU A 174 -12.05 16.79 -32.08
CA GLU A 174 -11.05 15.69 -32.17
C GLU A 174 -9.87 15.80 -31.19
N GLN A 175 -9.75 16.87 -30.41
CA GLN A 175 -8.65 17.08 -29.43
C GLN A 175 -9.14 17.09 -27.98
N LYS A 176 -9.93 16.08 -27.57
CA LYS A 176 -10.07 15.70 -26.14
C LYS A 176 -8.84 14.90 -25.67
N ASP A 177 -7.66 15.29 -26.15
CA ASP A 177 -6.40 14.56 -25.98
C ASP A 177 -5.96 14.61 -24.51
N THR A 178 -6.04 13.46 -23.84
CA THR A 178 -5.29 13.06 -22.64
C THR A 178 -5.19 14.13 -21.55
N ASN A 179 -6.10 14.10 -20.58
CA ASN A 179 -5.98 14.89 -19.36
C ASN A 179 -4.88 14.32 -18.44
N TYR A 180 -3.62 14.61 -18.76
CA TYR A 180 -2.45 14.25 -17.95
C TYR A 180 -2.53 14.81 -16.52
N GLY A 181 -3.07 16.02 -16.37
CA GLY A 181 -3.28 16.68 -15.07
C GLY A 181 -4.15 15.84 -14.13
N GLY A 182 -5.21 15.23 -14.67
CA GLY A 182 -6.04 14.32 -13.91
C GLY A 182 -5.29 13.06 -13.46
N LEU A 183 -4.39 12.51 -14.29
CA LEU A 183 -3.65 11.28 -13.97
C LEU A 183 -2.61 11.57 -12.87
N ILE A 184 -1.92 12.72 -13.00
CA ILE A 184 -0.99 13.23 -11.98
C ILE A 184 -1.70 13.40 -10.63
N LEU A 185 -2.91 13.96 -10.63
CA LEU A 185 -3.68 14.15 -9.40
C LEU A 185 -4.04 12.80 -8.76
N GLN A 186 -4.50 11.83 -9.56
CA GLN A 186 -4.86 10.51 -9.02
C GLN A 186 -3.65 9.74 -8.47
N LEU A 187 -2.49 9.82 -9.13
CA LEU A 187 -1.23 9.26 -8.61
C LEU A 187 -0.86 9.88 -7.26
N GLN A 188 -0.96 11.20 -7.14
CA GLN A 188 -0.68 11.90 -5.88
C GLN A 188 -1.64 11.48 -4.77
N ASN A 189 -2.93 11.40 -5.05
CA ASN A 189 -3.94 10.98 -4.08
C ASN A 189 -3.68 9.54 -3.61
N CYS A 190 -3.39 8.62 -4.53
CA CYS A 190 -3.05 7.24 -4.21
C CYS A 190 -1.79 7.15 -3.34
N PHE A 191 -0.74 7.91 -3.68
CA PHE A 191 0.51 7.92 -2.91
C PHE A 191 0.34 8.49 -1.50
N ILE A 192 -0.44 9.58 -1.36
CA ILE A 192 -0.76 10.17 -0.05
C ILE A 192 -1.59 9.19 0.79
N GLY A 193 -2.61 8.56 0.18
CA GLY A 193 -3.44 7.54 0.82
C GLY A 193 -2.61 6.36 1.33
N PHE A 194 -1.73 5.84 0.48
CA PHE A 194 -0.76 4.80 0.84
C PHE A 194 0.11 5.22 2.03
N GLY A 195 0.69 6.43 1.98
CA GLY A 195 1.55 6.93 3.06
C GLY A 195 0.82 7.06 4.40
N ASN A 196 -0.43 7.53 4.38
CA ASN A 196 -1.28 7.64 5.57
C ASN A 196 -1.58 6.26 6.17
N LEU A 197 -2.03 5.31 5.34
CA LEU A 197 -2.28 3.93 5.76
C LEU A 197 -1.04 3.25 6.31
N MET A 198 0.09 3.36 5.60
CA MET A 198 1.34 2.75 6.02
C MET A 198 1.81 3.27 7.37
N ASN A 199 1.73 4.59 7.57
CA ASN A 199 2.08 5.22 8.84
C ASN A 199 1.17 4.76 9.98
N PHE A 200 -0.11 4.54 9.70
CA PHE A 200 -1.07 4.07 10.68
C PHE A 200 -0.84 2.60 11.04
N ILE A 201 -0.73 1.73 10.04
CA ILE A 201 -0.49 0.28 10.20
C ILE A 201 0.82 0.00 10.94
N ARG A 202 1.89 0.76 10.65
CA ARG A 202 3.17 0.65 11.39
C ARG A 202 3.05 0.98 12.87
N LYS A 203 2.12 1.87 13.23
CA LYS A 203 1.91 2.31 14.62
C LYS A 203 1.00 1.37 15.41
N ILE A 204 0.39 0.37 14.77
CA ILE A 204 -0.40 -0.63 15.49
C ILE A 204 0.51 -1.39 16.47
N PRO A 205 0.19 -1.39 17.77
CA PRO A 205 0.99 -2.05 18.80
C PRO A 205 0.73 -3.56 18.74
N LEU A 206 1.55 -4.28 17.97
CA LEU A 206 1.47 -5.74 17.84
C LEU A 206 2.18 -6.51 18.96
N GLN A 207 3.04 -5.84 19.74
CA GLN A 207 3.76 -6.47 20.84
C GLN A 207 2.98 -6.33 22.15
N ASN A 208 2.88 -7.44 22.92
CA ASN A 208 2.23 -7.49 24.24
C ASN A 208 2.86 -6.55 25.29
N LYS A 209 4.03 -5.96 25.00
CA LYS A 209 4.73 -5.03 25.89
C LYS A 209 4.13 -3.61 25.91
N TYR A 210 3.28 -3.27 24.94
CA TYR A 210 2.62 -1.96 24.91
C TYR A 210 1.24 -2.07 25.57
N GLY A 211 1.07 -1.36 26.70
CA GLY A 211 -0.19 -1.29 27.44
C GLY A 211 -1.24 -0.44 26.72
N VAL A 212 -1.69 -0.89 25.56
CA VAL A 212 -2.79 -0.26 24.81
C VAL A 212 -4.10 -0.91 25.22
N THR A 213 -5.04 -0.10 25.69
CA THR A 213 -6.36 -0.57 26.11
C THR A 213 -7.13 -1.14 24.91
N LYS A 214 -8.06 -2.07 25.17
CA LYS A 214 -8.96 -2.62 24.15
C LYS A 214 -9.67 -1.50 23.38
N PHE A 215 -10.19 -0.50 24.09
CA PHE A 215 -10.87 0.65 23.50
C PHE A 215 -9.98 1.44 22.53
N GLN A 216 -8.76 1.77 22.94
CA GLN A 216 -7.83 2.51 22.06
C GLN A 216 -7.54 1.74 20.77
N LEU A 217 -7.40 0.41 20.87
CA LEU A 217 -7.16 -0.40 19.70
C LEU A 217 -8.40 -0.54 18.82
N ASP A 218 -9.59 -0.73 19.39
CA ASP A 218 -10.83 -0.77 18.63
C ASP A 218 -11.04 0.56 17.87
N VAL A 219 -10.71 1.70 18.48
CA VAL A 219 -10.70 3.00 17.79
C VAL A 219 -9.71 3.03 16.63
N LEU A 220 -8.47 2.54 16.85
CA LEU A 220 -7.47 2.48 15.78
C LEU A 220 -7.92 1.60 14.61
N ILE A 221 -8.42 0.40 14.90
CA ILE A 221 -8.93 -0.53 13.89
C ILE A 221 -10.10 0.09 13.13
N ASN A 222 -11.04 0.71 13.85
CA ASN A 222 -12.19 1.36 13.23
C ASN A 222 -11.77 2.48 12.27
N VAL A 223 -10.78 3.31 12.63
CA VAL A 223 -10.28 4.36 11.71
C VAL A 223 -9.71 3.77 10.42
N ILE A 224 -9.01 2.64 10.49
CA ILE A 224 -8.50 1.98 9.27
C ILE A 224 -9.67 1.45 8.44
N ASP A 225 -10.59 0.75 9.10
CA ASP A 225 -11.69 0.01 8.48
C ASP A 225 -12.74 0.93 7.85
N THR A 226 -13.09 2.03 8.52
CA THR A 226 -14.17 2.93 8.06
C THR A 226 -13.69 4.10 7.23
N ASP A 227 -12.46 4.59 7.47
CA ASP A 227 -12.02 5.86 6.90
C ASP A 227 -10.86 5.66 5.92
N LEU A 228 -9.77 5.02 6.37
CA LEU A 228 -8.52 5.01 5.61
C LEU A 228 -8.52 4.00 4.45
N LEU A 229 -8.88 2.73 4.71
CA LEU A 229 -8.88 1.69 3.68
C LEU A 229 -9.93 1.97 2.59
N PRO A 230 -11.22 2.20 2.92
CA PRO A 230 -12.22 2.50 1.89
C PRO A 230 -11.89 3.76 1.12
N GLY A 231 -11.40 4.81 1.81
CA GLY A 231 -11.00 6.05 1.15
C GLY A 231 -9.87 5.84 0.15
N TRP A 232 -8.90 4.99 0.47
CA TRP A 232 -7.79 4.67 -0.44
C TRP A 232 -8.22 3.75 -1.59
N GLU A 233 -9.05 2.74 -1.32
CA GLU A 233 -9.63 1.85 -2.35
C GLU A 233 -10.34 2.65 -3.45
N VAL A 234 -11.15 3.65 -3.06
CA VAL A 234 -11.78 4.56 -4.02
C VAL A 234 -10.74 5.32 -4.87
N GLN A 235 -9.61 5.75 -4.28
CA GLN A 235 -8.56 6.41 -5.07
C GLN A 235 -7.90 5.44 -6.06
N LEU A 236 -7.68 4.19 -5.65
CA LEU A 236 -7.13 3.15 -6.53
C LEU A 236 -8.08 2.85 -7.69
N ASP A 237 -9.38 2.70 -7.43
CA ASP A 237 -10.39 2.49 -8.48
C ASP A 237 -10.44 3.66 -9.46
N LEU A 238 -10.36 4.91 -8.96
CA LEU A 238 -10.33 6.10 -9.81
C LEU A 238 -9.06 6.16 -10.66
N LEU A 239 -7.90 5.82 -10.09
CA LEU A 239 -6.65 5.72 -10.83
C LEU A 239 -6.74 4.64 -11.91
N ASN A 240 -7.21 3.45 -11.57
CA ASN A 240 -7.36 2.32 -12.46
C ASN A 240 -8.29 2.63 -13.64
N CYS A 241 -9.49 3.15 -13.34
CA CYS A 241 -10.45 3.58 -14.36
C CYS A 241 -9.86 4.65 -15.28
N LYS A 242 -9.19 5.66 -14.72
CA LYS A 242 -8.58 6.72 -15.51
C LYS A 242 -7.47 6.18 -16.40
N LEU A 243 -6.58 5.35 -15.85
CA LEU A 243 -5.44 4.80 -16.54
C LEU A 243 -5.85 3.93 -17.73
N PHE A 244 -6.83 3.05 -17.54
CA PHE A 244 -7.28 2.18 -18.62
C PHE A 244 -8.07 2.93 -19.70
N ASN A 245 -8.82 3.97 -19.34
CA ASN A 245 -9.40 4.88 -20.32
C ASN A 245 -8.32 5.62 -21.12
N ASP A 246 -7.28 6.14 -20.44
CA ASP A 246 -6.18 6.84 -21.11
C ASP A 246 -5.38 5.87 -22.03
N LEU A 247 -5.18 4.61 -21.62
CA LEU A 247 -4.57 3.55 -22.45
C LEU A 247 -5.41 3.21 -23.68
N ALA A 248 -6.73 3.04 -23.52
CA ALA A 248 -7.63 2.70 -24.62
C ALA A 248 -7.82 3.85 -25.63
N LEU A 249 -7.54 5.09 -25.22
CA LEU A 249 -7.57 6.27 -26.10
C LEU A 249 -6.20 6.59 -26.72
N ASN A 250 -5.11 5.99 -26.22
CA ASN A 250 -3.78 6.26 -26.73
C ASN A 250 -3.55 5.59 -28.08
N LYS A 251 -3.32 6.41 -29.12
CA LYS A 251 -3.18 5.95 -30.52
C LYS A 251 -2.04 4.93 -30.70
N ASP A 252 -0.91 5.12 -30.03
CA ASP A 252 0.25 4.24 -30.16
C ASP A 252 0.00 2.88 -29.48
N VAL A 253 -0.57 2.87 -28.28
CA VAL A 253 -0.95 1.64 -27.57
C VAL A 253 -2.02 0.88 -28.34
N VAL A 254 -3.05 1.57 -28.83
CA VAL A 254 -4.10 0.96 -29.65
C VAL A 254 -3.53 0.41 -30.96
N ARG A 255 -2.60 1.11 -31.61
CA ARG A 255 -1.91 0.61 -32.81
C ARG A 255 -1.18 -0.70 -32.51
N LEU A 256 -0.39 -0.76 -31.42
CA LEU A 256 0.32 -1.97 -31.01
C LEU A 256 -0.62 -3.14 -30.73
N TYR A 257 -1.74 -2.88 -30.04
CA TYR A 257 -2.77 -3.89 -29.79
C TYR A 257 -3.33 -4.47 -31.09
N ARG A 258 -3.72 -3.60 -32.03
CA ARG A 258 -4.30 -4.02 -33.32
C ARG A 258 -3.31 -4.78 -34.19
N GLU A 259 -2.04 -4.36 -34.19
CA GLU A 259 -0.96 -5.06 -34.90
C GLU A 259 -0.76 -6.49 -34.37
N LYS A 260 -0.87 -6.69 -33.05
CA LYS A 260 -0.67 -8.01 -32.41
C LYS A 260 -1.89 -8.93 -32.48
N THR A 261 -3.09 -8.37 -32.41
CA THR A 261 -4.33 -9.15 -32.27
C THR A 261 -5.16 -9.24 -33.56
N GLY A 262 -4.94 -8.33 -34.52
CA GLY A 262 -5.77 -8.19 -35.70
C GLY A 262 -7.17 -7.62 -35.42
N ASP A 263 -7.42 -7.12 -34.21
CA ASP A 263 -8.70 -6.47 -33.87
C ASP A 263 -8.86 -5.16 -34.67
N ASN A 264 -10.03 -4.99 -35.28
CA ASN A 264 -10.39 -3.80 -36.06
C ASN A 264 -11.57 -3.04 -35.45
N THR A 265 -11.95 -3.35 -34.21
CA THR A 265 -13.03 -2.67 -33.50
C THR A 265 -12.71 -1.18 -33.37
N PRO A 266 -13.63 -0.27 -33.76
CA PRO A 266 -13.34 1.15 -33.81
C PRO A 266 -13.18 1.77 -32.41
N ASP A 267 -13.93 1.27 -31.43
CA ASP A 267 -13.92 1.75 -30.05
C ASP A 267 -13.48 0.63 -29.10
N LEU A 268 -12.39 0.88 -28.37
CA LEU A 268 -11.84 -0.03 -27.37
C LEU A 268 -12.13 0.44 -25.95
N THR A 269 -12.98 1.46 -25.74
CA THR A 269 -13.21 2.05 -24.41
C THR A 269 -14.32 1.36 -23.62
N GLN A 270 -15.16 0.54 -24.26
CA GLN A 270 -16.30 -0.12 -23.61
C GLN A 270 -16.57 -1.53 -24.14
N GLY A 271 -17.36 -2.29 -23.39
CA GLY A 271 -17.89 -3.59 -23.81
C GLY A 271 -16.84 -4.70 -23.93
N GLU A 272 -17.12 -5.67 -24.80
CA GLU A 272 -16.26 -6.85 -25.01
C GLU A 272 -14.89 -6.48 -25.58
N ALA A 273 -14.83 -5.49 -26.48
CA ALA A 273 -13.58 -5.01 -27.07
C ALA A 273 -12.64 -4.41 -26.02
N PHE A 274 -13.18 -3.65 -25.06
CA PHE A 274 -12.39 -3.19 -23.92
C PHE A 274 -11.91 -4.36 -23.06
N GLY A 275 -12.76 -5.35 -22.79
CA GLY A 275 -12.36 -6.56 -22.07
C GLY A 275 -11.18 -7.29 -22.74
N ASN A 276 -11.23 -7.44 -24.07
CA ASN A 276 -10.16 -8.06 -24.86
C ASN A 276 -8.87 -7.21 -24.85
N PHE A 277 -8.99 -5.89 -24.96
CA PHE A 277 -7.87 -4.96 -24.85
C PHE A 277 -7.19 -5.04 -23.48
N ILE A 278 -7.97 -5.08 -22.40
CA ILE A 278 -7.45 -5.22 -21.02
C ILE A 278 -6.80 -6.60 -20.81
N GLY A 279 -7.39 -7.66 -21.37
CA GLY A 279 -6.79 -9.00 -21.37
C GLY A 279 -5.41 -8.99 -22.02
N TRP A 280 -5.31 -8.43 -23.23
CA TRP A 280 -4.03 -8.27 -23.91
C TRP A 280 -3.04 -7.42 -23.11
N LEU A 281 -3.46 -6.30 -22.51
CA LEU A 281 -2.58 -5.47 -21.68
C LEU A 281 -2.01 -6.26 -20.50
N LYS A 282 -2.82 -7.10 -19.84
CA LYS A 282 -2.36 -7.96 -18.75
C LYS A 282 -1.28 -8.92 -19.24
N ASP A 283 -1.50 -9.58 -20.37
CA ASP A 283 -0.55 -10.54 -20.92
C ASP A 283 0.73 -9.85 -21.43
N GLU A 284 0.60 -8.70 -22.08
CA GLU A 284 1.72 -7.94 -22.64
C GLU A 284 2.60 -7.30 -21.56
N ILE A 285 1.98 -6.79 -20.49
CA ILE A 285 2.67 -5.97 -19.50
C ILE A 285 3.16 -6.83 -18.33
N ILE A 286 2.33 -7.78 -17.89
CA ILE A 286 2.57 -8.63 -16.72
C ILE A 286 2.86 -10.09 -17.12
N GLY A 287 2.40 -10.57 -18.29
CA GLY A 287 2.25 -12.00 -18.61
C GLY A 287 3.47 -12.92 -18.55
N ASP A 288 4.70 -12.40 -18.44
CA ASP A 288 5.88 -13.23 -18.13
C ASP A 288 5.97 -13.60 -16.63
N PHE A 289 5.19 -12.94 -15.79
CA PHE A 289 5.10 -13.17 -14.36
C PHE A 289 3.75 -13.80 -13.99
N VAL A 290 3.53 -15.03 -14.43
CA VAL A 290 2.26 -15.75 -14.21
C VAL A 290 2.03 -16.00 -12.70
N PHE A 291 0.81 -15.67 -12.23
CA PHE A 291 0.31 -15.73 -10.85
C PHE A 291 -0.07 -17.12 -10.35
#